data_AF-A0AA40KVQ6-F1
#
_entry.id   AF-A0AA40KVQ6-F1
#
_cell.length_a   1.000
_cell.length_b   1.000
_cell.length_c   1.000
_cell.angle_alpha   90.00
_cell.angle_beta   90.00
_cell.angle_gamma   90.00
#
_symmetry.space_group_name_H-M   'P 1'
#
loop_
_entity.id
_entity.type
_entity.pdbx_description
1 polymer ?
#
loop_
_entity_poly.entity_id
_entity_poly.type
_entity_poly.pdbx_seq_one_letter_code
_entity_poly.pdbx_strand_id
1 'polypeptide(L)' 'MARKSILVYDLLKTEQPPEGFTEREIVEQISTKHDIMAGKTLRKQVSVALRRGVDFGIIAKKNNKFR' A
#
# COMPACT_ATOMS: atom_id res chain seq x y z
N MET A 1 2.93 12.90 -14.36
CA MET A 1 2.92 11.48 -13.96
C MET A 1 2.06 11.32 -12.71
N ALA A 2 0.91 10.64 -12.82
CA ALA A 2 -0.01 10.46 -11.70
C ALA A 2 0.65 9.70 -10.54
N ARG A 3 0.55 10.24 -9.32
CA ARG A 3 1.19 9.71 -8.12
C ARG A 3 0.54 8.40 -7.71
N LYS A 4 1.14 7.27 -8.08
CA LYS A 4 0.75 5.92 -7.63
C LYS A 4 0.69 5.75 -6.11
N SER A 5 1.29 6.67 -5.34
CA SER A 5 1.14 6.74 -3.89
C SER A 5 -0.31 6.99 -3.45
N ILE A 6 -1.12 7.70 -4.25
CA ILE A 6 -2.54 7.96 -3.95
C ILE A 6 -3.31 6.63 -3.88
N LEU A 7 -2.99 5.68 -4.75
CA LEU A 7 -3.65 4.37 -4.80
C LEU A 7 -3.44 3.55 -3.52
N VAL A 8 -2.27 3.67 -2.89
CA VAL A 8 -1.97 3.00 -1.62
C VAL A 8 -2.81 3.59 -0.49
N TYR A 9 -2.89 4.92 -0.42
CA TYR A 9 -3.65 5.57 0.64
C TYR A 9 -5.17 5.38 0.47
N ASP A 10 -5.69 5.41 -0.76
CA ASP A 10 -7.10 5.13 -1.03
C ASP A 10 -7.47 3.70 -0.65
N LEU A 11 -6.61 2.72 -0.93
CA LEU A 11 -6.82 1.32 -0.54
C LEU A 11 -6.93 1.17 0.98
N LEU A 12 -5.94 1.70 1.72
CA LEU A 12 -5.91 1.62 3.19
C LEU A 12 -7.12 2.34 3.82
N LYS A 13 -7.54 3.47 3.25
CA LYS A 13 -8.68 4.24 3.73
C LYS A 13 -10.02 3.56 3.45
N THR A 14 -10.16 2.87 2.32
CA THR A 14 -11.44 2.26 1.89
C THR A 14 -11.69 0.89 2.49
N GLU A 15 -10.67 0.04 2.62
CA GLU A 15 -10.90 -1.35 3.07
C GLU A 15 -10.78 -1.54 4.59
N GLN A 16 -10.02 -0.68 5.30
CA GLN A 16 -9.84 -0.68 6.78
C GLN A 16 -10.02 -2.05 7.47
N PRO A 17 -9.28 -3.10 7.07
CA PRO A 17 -9.38 -4.38 7.75
C PRO A 17 -8.92 -4.21 9.21
N PRO A 18 -9.58 -4.86 10.18
CA PRO A 18 -9.27 -4.69 11.60
C PRO A 18 -7.83 -5.07 11.96
N GLU A 19 -7.17 -5.91 11.15
CA GLU A 19 -5.78 -6.31 11.34
C GLU A 19 -4.77 -5.55 10.46
N GLY A 20 -5.22 -4.75 9.49
CA GLY A 20 -4.35 -4.15 8.46
C GLY A 20 -3.95 -5.13 7.35
N PHE A 21 -3.18 -4.65 6.38
CA PHE A 21 -2.68 -5.44 5.26
C PHE A 21 -1.16 -5.59 5.31
N THR A 22 -0.65 -6.74 4.87
CA THR A 22 0.76 -6.94 4.57
C THR A 22 1.15 -6.25 3.26
N GLU A 23 2.44 -5.95 3.09
CA GLU A 23 2.94 -5.36 1.84
C GLU A 23 2.58 -6.21 0.61
N ARG A 24 2.56 -7.55 0.75
CA ARG A 24 2.20 -8.46 -0.33
C ARG A 24 0.72 -8.32 -0.71
N GLU A 25 -0.16 -8.31 0.28
CA GLU A 25 -1.61 -8.15 0.06
C GLU A 25 -1.91 -6.78 -0.58
N ILE A 26 -1.23 -5.72 -0.13
CA ILE A 26 -1.38 -4.38 -0.72
C ILE A 26 -0.95 -4.38 -2.20
N VAL A 27 0.17 -5.01 -2.53
CA VAL A 27 0.61 -5.14 -3.92
C VAL A 27 -0.39 -5.91 -4.77
N GLU A 28 -0.94 -7.00 -4.23
CA GLU A 28 -1.91 -7.87 -4.92
C GLU A 28 -3.25 -7.18 -5.15
N GLN A 29 -3.76 -6.46 -4.15
CA GLN A 29 -4.98 -5.68 -4.28
C GLN A 29 -4.81 -4.50 -5.25
N ILE A 30 -3.70 -3.76 -5.17
CA ILE A 30 -3.42 -2.66 -6.11
C ILE A 30 -3.26 -3.20 -7.54
N SER A 31 -2.60 -4.35 -7.69
CA SER A 31 -2.44 -5.03 -8.98
C SER A 31 -3.81 -5.40 -9.57
N THR A 32 -4.65 -6.04 -8.78
CA THR A 32 -5.99 -6.50 -9.20
C THR A 32 -6.93 -5.32 -9.48
N LYS A 33 -6.95 -4.30 -8.62
CA LYS A 33 -7.91 -3.18 -8.70
C LYS A 33 -7.60 -2.20 -9.84
N HIS A 34 -6.32 -2.09 -10.23
CA HIS A 34 -5.88 -1.12 -11.24
C HIS A 34 -5.32 -1.78 -12.50
N ASP A 35 -5.43 -3.10 -12.64
CA ASP A 35 -4.86 -3.89 -13.74
C ASP A 35 -3.36 -3.58 -13.98
N ILE A 36 -2.62 -3.44 -12.88
CA ILE A 36 -1.18 -3.14 -12.91
C ILE A 36 -0.41 -4.43 -12.68
N MET A 37 0.56 -4.74 -13.54
CA MET A 37 1.40 -5.92 -13.35
C MET A 37 2.20 -5.85 -12.03
N ALA A 38 2.09 -6.88 -11.20
CA ALA A 38 2.74 -7.02 -9.89
C ALA A 38 4.27 -7.26 -9.96
N GLY A 39 4.97 -6.47 -10.79
CA GLY A 39 6.41 -6.57 -10.99
C GLY A 39 7.25 -5.90 -9.89
N LYS A 40 8.57 -6.01 -10.04
CA LYS A 40 9.58 -5.44 -9.12
C LYS A 40 9.40 -3.93 -8.89
N THR A 41 8.99 -3.20 -9.93
CA THR A 41 8.74 -1.75 -9.85
C THR A 41 7.55 -1.41 -8.97
N LEU A 42 6.44 -2.14 -9.07
CA LEU A 42 5.25 -1.91 -8.25
C LEU A 42 5.55 -2.19 -6.78
N ARG A 43 6.22 -3.32 -6.48
CA ARG A 43 6.65 -3.65 -5.12
C ARG A 43 7.52 -2.55 -4.51
N LYS A 44 8.51 -2.07 -5.25
CA LYS A 44 9.37 -0.97 -4.78
C LYS A 44 8.58 0.32 -4.52
N GLN A 45 7.62 0.64 -5.38
CA GLN A 45 6.76 1.83 -5.21
C GLN A 45 5.86 1.70 -3.98
N VAL A 46 5.25 0.55 -3.76
CA VAL A 46 4.43 0.26 -2.58
C VAL A 46 5.29 0.32 -1.32
N SER A 47 6.44 -0.35 -1.29
CA SER A 47 7.37 -0.34 -0.14
C SER A 47 7.79 1.08 0.28
N VAL A 48 8.12 1.93 -0.70
CA VAL A 48 8.48 3.33 -0.45
C VAL A 48 7.27 4.14 0.04
N ALA A 49 6.09 3.92 -0.52
CA ALA A 49 4.86 4.59 -0.07
C ALA A 49 4.48 4.20 1.36
N LEU A 50 4.62 2.91 1.72
CA LEU A 50 4.38 2.42 3.07
C LEU A 50 5.38 3.01 4.06
N ARG A 51 6.68 3.00 3.74
CA ARG A 51 7.70 3.60 4.60
C ARG A 51 7.42 5.07 4.84
N ARG A 52 7.19 5.85 3.76
CA ARG A 52 6.86 7.28 3.88
C ARG A 52 5.57 7.52 4.64
N GLY A 53 4.54 6.69 4.40
CA GLY A 53 3.29 6.78 5.15
C GLY A 53 3.50 6.63 6.65
N VAL A 54 4.38 5.71 7.06
CA VAL A 54 4.73 5.52 8.48
C VAL A 54 5.55 6.71 8.99
N ASP A 55 6.58 7.13 8.24
CA ASP A 55 7.45 8.25 8.63
C ASP A 55 6.66 9.56 8.82
N PHE A 56 5.64 9.80 7.98
CA PHE A 56 4.76 10.97 8.07
C PHE A 56 3.57 10.78 9.02
N GLY A 57 3.44 9.62 9.68
CA GLY A 57 2.32 9.33 10.59
C GLY A 57 0.95 9.21 9.91
N ILE A 58 0.93 9.00 8.59
CA ILE A 58 -0.28 8.83 7.77
C ILE A 58 -0.84 7.41 7.92
N ILE A 59 0.03 6.41 8.05
CA ILE A 59 -0.35 5.00 8.23
C ILE A 59 0.37 4.45 9.46
N ALA A 60 -0.29 3.56 10.20
CA ALA A 60 0.27 2.86 11.33
C ALA A 60 0.76 1.47 10.92
N LYS A 61 1.99 1.13 11.29
CA LYS A 61 2.52 -0.23 11.14
C LYS A 61 2.40 -0.98 12.45
N LYS A 62 1.73 -2.15 12.43
CA LYS A 62 1.69 -3.10 13.54
C LYS A 62 2.26 -4.42 13.05
N ASN A 63 3.40 -4.83 13.62
CA ASN A 63 4.18 -6.00 13.16
C ASN A 63 4.52 -5.90 11.67
N ASN A 64 3.96 -6.79 10.84
CA ASN A 64 4.15 -6.82 9.39
C ASN A 64 2.93 -6.29 8.61
N LYS A 65 1.96 -5.70 9.31
CA LYS A 65 0.73 -5.17 8.73
C LYS A 65 0.69 -3.65 8.82
N PHE A 66 0.07 -3.01 7.83
CA PHE A 66 -0.10 -1.58 7.67
C PHE A 66 -1.59 -1.25 7.70
N ARG A 67 -1.96 -0.19 8.43
CA ARG A 67 -3.33 0.34 8.52
C ARG A 67 -3.32 1.85 8.34
#